data_AF-A0A9D2AC23-F1
#
_entry.id   AF-A0A9D2AC23-F1
#
_cell.length_a   1.000
_cell.length_b   1.000
_cell.length_c   1.000
_cell.angle_alpha   90.00
_cell.angle_beta   90.00
_cell.angle_gamma   90.00
#
_symmetry.space_group_name_H-M   'P 1'
#
loop_
_entity.id
_entity.type
_entity.pdbx_description
1 polymer ?
#
loop_
_entity_poly.entity_id
_entity_poly.type
_entity_poly.pdbx_seq_one_letter_code
_entity_poly.pdbx_strand_id
1 'polypeptide(L)'
;MQSKHETLGEIIKNARIKADITVEDLAAKVGVGERFIYRIENEGKKPSYDILYKLIRELSILPDQIFFPEKQIEDSEMESLVRMLYNCDERSMQIIKATVRAALDSQPKE
;
A
#
# COMPACT_ATOMS: atom_id res chain seq x y z
N MET A 1 -14.53 16.90 1.32
CA MET A 1 -14.90 15.47 1.46
C MET A 1 -13.73 14.77 2.12
N GLN A 2 -13.89 14.20 3.31
CA GLN A 2 -12.84 13.36 3.91
C GLN A 2 -12.67 12.14 3.01
N SER A 3 -11.48 11.98 2.42
CA SER A 3 -11.10 10.76 1.73
C SER A 3 -11.18 9.62 2.74
N LYS A 4 -12.18 8.75 2.60
CA LYS A 4 -12.33 7.59 3.47
C LYS A 4 -11.34 6.54 2.98
N HIS A 5 -10.14 6.54 3.55
CA HIS A 5 -9.11 5.53 3.27
C HIS A 5 -9.58 4.17 3.78
N GLU A 6 -9.23 3.11 3.04
CA GLU A 6 -9.56 1.74 3.45
C GLU A 6 -8.84 1.40 4.76
N THR A 7 -9.58 0.80 5.68
CA THR A 7 -9.03 0.25 6.92
C THR A 7 -8.26 -1.04 6.62
N LEU A 8 -7.37 -1.45 7.53
CA LEU A 8 -6.67 -2.75 7.44
C LEU A 8 -7.64 -3.92 7.22
N GLY A 9 -8.79 -3.91 7.90
CA GLY A 9 -9.81 -4.96 7.77
C GLY A 9 -10.41 -4.99 6.37
N GLU A 10 -10.74 -3.82 5.79
CA GLU A 10 -11.24 -3.70 4.42
C GLU A 10 -10.18 -4.16 3.40
N ILE A 11 -8.92 -3.77 3.57
CA ILE A 11 -7.81 -4.19 2.68
C ILE A 11 -7.65 -5.72 2.67
N ILE A 12 -7.62 -6.35 3.84
CA ILE A 12 -7.48 -7.81 3.98
C ILE A 12 -8.69 -8.52 3.35
N LYS A 13 -9.90 -8.03 3.64
CA LYS A 13 -11.14 -8.59 3.11
C LYS A 13 -11.20 -8.50 1.59
N ASN A 14 -10.86 -7.34 1.03
CA ASN A 14 -10.87 -7.10 -0.41
C ASN A 14 -9.81 -7.95 -1.12
N ALA A 15 -8.61 -8.07 -0.54
CA ALA A 15 -7.56 -8.94 -1.08
C ALA A 15 -7.96 -10.43 -1.04
N ARG A 16 -8.61 -10.88 0.04
CA ARG A 16 -9.14 -12.26 0.14
C ARG A 16 -10.20 -12.54 -0.92
N ILE A 17 -11.16 -11.63 -1.11
CA ILE A 17 -12.20 -11.75 -2.14
C ILE A 17 -11.56 -11.77 -3.54
N LYS A 18 -10.56 -10.91 -3.80
CA LYS A 18 -9.82 -10.87 -5.07
C LYS A 18 -9.04 -12.16 -5.33
N ALA A 19 -8.56 -12.82 -4.28
CA ALA A 19 -7.89 -14.11 -4.36
C ALA A 19 -8.88 -15.29 -4.48
N ASP A 20 -10.19 -15.05 -4.44
CA ASP A 20 -11.26 -16.04 -4.54
C ASP A 20 -11.15 -17.19 -3.52
N ILE A 21 -10.85 -16.85 -2.27
CA ILE A 21 -10.77 -17.81 -1.16
C ILE A 21 -11.71 -17.46 -0.02
N THR A 22 -12.16 -18.49 0.70
CA THR A 22 -13.06 -18.35 1.85
C THR A 22 -12.31 -17.86 3.09
N VAL A 23 -13.06 -17.44 4.13
CA VAL A 23 -12.46 -17.04 5.43
C VAL A 23 -11.78 -18.24 6.07
N GLU A 24 -12.39 -19.40 5.89
CA GLU A 24 -11.97 -20.74 6.30
C GLU A 24 -10.63 -21.11 5.66
N ASP A 25 -10.52 -20.97 4.34
CA ASP A 25 -9.28 -21.22 3.60
C ASP A 25 -8.16 -20.31 4.08
N LEU A 26 -8.41 -19.01 4.20
CA LEU A 26 -7.41 -18.05 4.65
C LEU A 26 -6.95 -18.36 6.08
N ALA A 27 -7.89 -18.66 6.98
CA ALA A 27 -7.60 -19.01 8.36
C ALA A 27 -6.69 -20.25 8.46
N ALA A 28 -7.00 -21.29 7.68
CA ALA A 28 -6.18 -22.51 7.60
C ALA A 28 -4.76 -22.20 7.10
N LYS A 29 -4.63 -21.40 6.03
CA LYS A 29 -3.32 -21.05 5.44
C LYS A 29 -2.42 -20.23 6.37
N VAL A 30 -2.99 -19.30 7.14
CA VAL A 30 -2.19 -18.49 8.09
C VAL A 30 -2.06 -19.13 9.48
N GLY A 31 -2.77 -20.23 9.72
CA GLY A 31 -2.69 -21.02 10.96
C GLY A 31 -3.43 -20.36 12.13
N VAL A 32 -4.63 -19.83 11.90
CA VAL A 32 -5.50 -19.22 12.92
C VAL A 32 -6.93 -19.73 12.79
N GLY A 33 -7.81 -19.37 13.73
CA GLY A 33 -9.23 -19.70 13.62
C GLY A 33 -10.01 -18.74 12.71
N GLU A 34 -11.05 -19.22 12.05
CA GLU A 34 -11.97 -18.46 11.19
C GLU A 34 -12.48 -17.18 11.86
N ARG A 35 -12.92 -17.31 13.13
CA ARG A 35 -13.38 -16.19 13.93
C ARG A 35 -12.32 -15.11 14.09
N PHE A 36 -11.03 -15.46 14.10
CA PHE A 36 -9.97 -14.46 14.19
C PHE A 36 -9.88 -13.64 12.90
N ILE A 37 -9.92 -14.28 11.73
CA ILE A 37 -9.97 -13.61 10.43
C ILE A 37 -11.21 -12.73 10.31
N TYR A 38 -12.39 -13.25 10.66
CA TYR A 38 -13.64 -12.49 10.63
C TYR A 38 -13.55 -11.19 11.43
N ARG A 39 -12.98 -11.25 12.65
CA ARG A 39 -12.81 -10.07 13.51
C ARG A 39 -11.79 -9.07 12.96
N ILE A 40 -10.76 -9.55 12.25
CA ILE A 40 -9.82 -8.66 11.56
C ILE A 40 -10.55 -7.92 10.43
N GLU A 41 -11.28 -8.65 9.59
CA GLU A 41 -11.96 -8.10 8.42
C GLU A 41 -13.10 -7.14 8.77
N ASN A 42 -13.82 -7.38 9.87
CA ASN A 42 -15.11 -6.70 10.13
C ASN A 42 -15.19 -5.96 11.47
N GLU A 43 -14.37 -6.30 12.47
CA GLU A 43 -14.46 -5.74 13.83
C GLU A 43 -13.25 -4.89 14.23
N GLY A 44 -12.33 -4.63 13.30
CA GLY A 44 -11.12 -3.84 13.57
C GLY A 44 -10.11 -4.53 14.50
N LYS A 45 -10.17 -5.86 14.63
CA LYS A 45 -9.17 -6.62 15.39
C LYS A 45 -7.80 -6.46 14.73
N LYS A 46 -6.81 -5.99 15.48
CA LYS A 46 -5.41 -5.92 15.04
C LYS A 46 -4.73 -7.29 15.20
N PRO A 47 -4.15 -7.87 14.13
CA PRO A 47 -3.33 -9.07 14.22
C PRO A 47 -1.99 -8.78 14.92
N SER A 48 -1.30 -9.82 15.38
CA SER A 48 0.12 -9.70 15.72
C SER A 48 0.95 -9.50 14.44
N TYR A 49 2.20 -9.04 14.59
CA TYR A 49 3.10 -8.88 13.45
C TYR A 49 3.26 -10.16 12.64
N ASP A 50 3.43 -11.32 13.31
CA ASP A 50 3.61 -12.61 12.62
C ASP A 50 2.38 -12.99 11.78
N ILE A 51 1.17 -12.74 12.29
CA ILE A 51 -0.05 -13.02 11.53
C ILE A 51 -0.23 -11.99 10.41
N LEU A 52 0.07 -10.72 10.65
CA LEU A 52 0.04 -9.69 9.61
C LEU A 52 1.00 -10.05 8.46
N TYR A 53 2.22 -10.47 8.78
CA TYR A 53 3.22 -10.92 7.81
C TYR A 53 2.69 -12.08 6.96
N LYS A 54 2.10 -13.10 7.58
CA LYS A 54 1.50 -14.23 6.86
C LYS A 54 0.36 -13.78 5.95
N LEU A 55 -0.55 -12.94 6.44
CA LEU A 55 -1.69 -12.43 5.68
C LEU A 55 -1.23 -11.64 4.44
N ILE A 56 -0.27 -10.74 4.60
CA ILE A 56 0.30 -9.94 3.50
C ILE A 56 0.88 -10.85 2.41
N ARG A 57 1.63 -11.88 2.82
CA ARG A 57 2.28 -12.81 1.89
C ARG A 57 1.28 -13.72 1.19
N GLU A 58 0.30 -14.26 1.93
CA GLU A 58 -0.72 -15.15 1.38
C GLU A 58 -1.64 -14.43 0.39
N LEU A 59 -2.03 -13.19 0.72
CA LEU A 59 -2.96 -12.41 -0.10
C LEU A 59 -2.26 -11.52 -1.14
N SER A 60 -0.93 -11.59 -1.23
CA SER A 60 -0.12 -10.75 -2.13
C SER A 60 -0.43 -9.26 -2.00
N ILE A 61 -0.63 -8.79 -0.77
CA ILE A 61 -0.91 -7.37 -0.48
C ILE A 61 0.39 -6.58 -0.56
N LEU A 62 0.37 -5.42 -1.21
CA LEU A 62 1.51 -4.51 -1.17
C LEU A 62 1.57 -3.84 0.22
N PRO A 63 2.72 -3.84 0.93
CA PRO A 63 2.82 -3.25 2.26
C PRO A 63 2.34 -1.81 2.34
N ASP A 64 2.56 -1.03 1.28
CA ASP A 64 2.17 0.37 1.23
C ASP A 64 0.65 0.57 1.31
N GLN A 65 -0.15 -0.40 0.84
CA GLN A 65 -1.60 -0.36 1.00
C GLN A 65 -2.01 -0.38 2.48
N ILE A 66 -1.24 -1.04 3.33
CA ILE A 66 -1.53 -1.18 4.76
C ILE A 66 -0.95 -0.03 5.58
N PHE A 67 0.30 0.37 5.28
CA PHE A 67 1.03 1.35 6.08
C PHE A 67 0.85 2.78 5.61
N PHE A 68 0.46 2.97 4.35
CA PHE A 68 0.19 4.27 3.73
C PHE A 68 -1.12 4.25 2.92
N PRO A 69 -2.27 3.84 3.50
CA PRO A 69 -3.56 3.76 2.79
C PRO A 69 -4.05 5.11 2.25
N GLU A 70 -3.46 6.22 2.72
CA GLU A 70 -3.67 7.56 2.19
C GLU A 70 -3.00 7.83 0.86
N LYS A 71 -1.92 7.09 0.58
CA LYS A 71 -1.31 7.05 -0.74
C LYS A 71 -2.12 6.05 -1.56
N GLN A 72 -3.19 6.53 -2.17
CA GLN A 72 -3.84 5.75 -3.22
C GLN A 72 -2.74 5.33 -4.20
N ILE A 73 -2.60 4.02 -4.45
CA ILE A 73 -1.79 3.49 -5.56
C ILE A 73 -2.56 3.82 -6.84
N GLU A 74 -2.72 5.11 -7.11
CA GLU A 74 -2.73 5.58 -8.46
C GLU A 74 -1.29 5.42 -8.94
N ASP A 75 -1.13 4.96 -10.18
CA ASP A 75 0.13 5.03 -10.93
C ASP A 75 0.48 6.52 -11.06
N SER A 76 0.88 7.13 -9.94
CA SER A 76 0.95 8.56 -9.79
C SER A 76 2.09 9.04 -10.67
N GLU A 77 1.95 10.22 -11.26
CA GLU A 77 3.03 10.82 -12.04
C GLU A 77 4.34 10.83 -11.23
N MET A 78 4.26 10.92 -9.89
CA MET A 78 5.39 10.81 -8.99
C MET A 78 6.05 9.43 -8.98
N GLU A 79 5.29 8.34 -8.90
CA GLU A 79 5.86 6.97 -8.95
C GLU A 79 6.49 6.68 -10.31
N SER A 80 5.82 7.08 -11.40
CA SER A 80 6.36 6.98 -12.75
C SER A 80 7.67 7.76 -12.88
N LEU A 81 7.70 9.00 -12.38
CA LEU A 81 8.91 9.82 -12.35
C LEU A 81 10.04 9.14 -11.58
N VAL A 82 9.77 8.63 -10.37
CA VAL A 82 10.78 7.92 -9.55
C VAL A 82 11.35 6.70 -10.27
N ARG A 83 10.52 5.92 -10.97
CA ARG A 83 10.97 4.80 -11.81
C ARG A 83 11.89 5.26 -12.94
N MET A 84 11.55 6.37 -13.60
CA MET A 84 12.38 6.96 -14.65
C MET A 84 13.74 7.45 -14.11
N LEU A 85 13.78 7.99 -12.87
CA LEU A 85 15.00 8.47 -12.24
C LEU A 85 16.04 7.35 -12.03
N TYR A 86 15.62 6.11 -11.76
CA TYR A 86 16.55 4.98 -11.59
C TYR A 86 17.35 4.64 -12.86
N ASN A 87 16.86 5.04 -14.04
CA ASN A 87 17.54 4.79 -15.32
C ASN A 87 18.45 5.95 -15.76
N CYS A 88 18.52 7.03 -14.98
CA CYS A 88 19.31 8.20 -15.33
C CYS A 88 20.79 8.02 -14.96
N ASP A 89 21.67 8.45 -15.86
CA ASP A 89 23.09 8.61 -15.55
C ASP A 89 23.34 9.87 -14.69
N GLU A 90 24.57 10.02 -14.19
CA GLU A 90 24.93 11.11 -13.28
C GLU A 90 24.67 12.49 -13.92
N ARG A 91 24.96 12.64 -15.21
CA ARG A 91 24.72 13.90 -15.94
C ARG A 91 23.23 14.22 -15.99
N SER A 92 22.39 13.25 -16.36
CA SER A 92 20.94 13.40 -16.44
C SER A 92 20.36 13.74 -15.07
N MET A 93 20.87 13.12 -14.01
CA MET A 93 20.45 13.39 -12.64
C MET A 93 20.75 14.83 -12.20
N GLN A 94 21.91 15.39 -12.59
CA GLN A 94 22.23 16.80 -12.32
C GLN A 94 21.28 17.77 -13.03
N ILE A 95 20.91 17.48 -14.29
CA ILE A 95 19.97 18.29 -15.06
C ILE A 95 18.60 18.27 -14.38
N ILE A 96 18.09 17.08 -14.07
CA ILE A 96 16.78 16.94 -13.42
C ILE A 96 16.76 17.66 -12.07
N LYS A 97 17.82 17.53 -11.27
CA LYS A 97 17.95 18.25 -9.99
C LYS A 97 17.89 19.77 -10.16
N ALA A 98 18.53 20.30 -11.20
CA ALA A 98 18.46 21.73 -11.51
C ALA A 98 17.04 22.15 -11.91
N THR A 99 16.36 21.36 -12.75
CA THR A 99 14.97 21.60 -13.16
C THR A 99 14.01 21.58 -11.97
N VAL A 100 14.12 20.59 -11.08
CA VAL A 100 13.28 20.49 -9.88
C VAL A 100 13.47 21.70 -8.97
N ARG A 101 14.72 22.16 -8.76
CA ARG A 101 15.00 23.38 -8.00
C ARG A 101 14.35 24.62 -8.63
N ALA A 102 14.53 24.79 -9.94
CA ALA A 102 13.92 25.91 -10.65
C ALA A 102 12.38 25.91 -10.56
N ALA A 103 11.76 24.73 -10.66
CA ALA A 103 10.32 24.57 -10.50
C ALA A 103 9.85 24.97 -9.08
N LEU A 104 10.56 24.53 -8.03
CA LEU A 104 10.25 24.90 -6.65
C LEU A 104 10.41 26.40 -6.40
N ASP A 105 11.48 27.01 -6.90
CA ASP A 105 11.75 28.45 -6.74
C ASP A 105 10.74 29.33 -7.51
N SER A 106 10.11 28.78 -8.56
CA SER A 106 9.10 29.47 -9.36
C SER A 106 7.70 29.48 -8.74
N GLN A 107 7.48 28.72 -7.66
CA GLN A 107 6.19 28.72 -6.98
C GLN A 107 5.91 30.08 -6.33
N PRO A 108 4.66 30.56 -6.35
CA PRO A 108 4.30 31.79 -5.67
C PRO A 108 4.64 31.65 -4.19
N LYS A 109 5.41 32.62 -3.67
CA LYS A 109 5.66 32.74 -2.24
C LYS A 109 4.37 33.26 -1.61
N GLU A 110 3.76 32.45 -0.74
CA GLU A 110 2.69 32.92 0.16
C GLU A 110 3.19 34.05 1.07
#